data_AF-A0A4R9WV91-F1
#
_entry.id   AF-A0A4R9WV91-F1
#
_cell.length_a   1.000
_cell.length_b   1.000
_cell.length_c   1.000
_cell.angle_alpha   90.00
_cell.angle_beta   90.00
_cell.angle_gamma   90.00
#
_symmetry.space_group_name_H-M   'P 1'
#
loop_
_entity.id
_entity.type
_entity.pdbx_description
1 polymer ?
#
loop_
_entity_poly.entity_id
_entity_poly.type
_entity_poly.pdbx_seq_one_letter_code
_entity_poly.pdbx_strand_id
1 'polypeptide(L)'
;LLERTGDDELKQAAKRVSAKIAGVVPAPLRQTLDANALHAWGFAAPSAGAIDLALVRRAIRDEEKLDLSYRDEAGRASERLIRPIALIYYAETANIVAWCELRQAI
;
A
#
# COMPACT_ATOMS: atom_id res chain seq x y z
N LEU A 1 -7.84 -8.30 -2.37
CA LEU A 1 -6.66 -7.53 -2.84
C LEU A 1 -6.20 -6.51 -1.80
N LEU A 2 -7.01 -5.51 -1.44
CA LEU A 2 -6.61 -4.45 -0.49
C LEU A 2 -6.28 -4.94 0.93
N GLU A 3 -6.85 -6.05 1.40
CA GLU A 3 -6.55 -6.60 2.73
C GLU A 3 -5.08 -7.06 2.91
N ARG A 4 -4.33 -7.19 1.82
CA ARG A 4 -2.98 -7.76 1.81
C ARG A 4 -1.85 -6.75 1.74
N THR A 5 -2.16 -5.47 1.57
CA THR A 5 -1.18 -4.43 1.23
C THR A 5 -0.27 -4.03 2.38
N GLY A 6 -0.48 -4.55 3.60
CA GLY A 6 0.21 -4.08 4.81
C GLY A 6 -0.18 -2.65 5.24
N ASP A 7 -0.97 -1.92 4.43
CA ASP A 7 -1.40 -0.55 4.69
C ASP A 7 -2.73 -0.55 5.45
N ASP A 8 -2.66 -0.41 6.77
CA ASP A 8 -3.84 -0.50 7.62
C ASP A 8 -4.86 0.61 7.37
N GLU A 9 -4.42 1.82 7.02
CA GLU A 9 -5.35 2.91 6.73
C GLU A 9 -6.12 2.64 5.43
N LEU A 10 -5.45 2.09 4.40
CA LEU A 10 -6.12 1.66 3.16
C LEU A 10 -7.07 0.49 3.40
N LYS A 11 -6.70 -0.48 4.24
CA LYS A 11 -7.59 -1.57 4.66
C LYS A 11 -8.84 -1.05 5.36
N GLN A 12 -8.68 -0.09 6.27
CA GLN A 12 -9.82 0.51 6.99
C GLN A 12 -10.72 1.32 6.05
N ALA A 13 -10.14 2.07 5.11
CA ALA A 13 -10.91 2.79 4.10
C ALA A 13 -11.76 1.82 3.25
N ALA A 14 -11.18 0.70 2.81
CA ALA A 14 -11.91 -0.33 2.07
C ALA A 14 -13.08 -0.91 2.90
N LYS A 15 -12.83 -1.27 4.16
CA LYS A 15 -13.88 -1.79 5.06
C LYS A 15 -15.05 -0.81 5.24
N ARG A 16 -14.76 0.48 5.41
CA ARG A 16 -15.80 1.52 5.52
C ARG A 16 -16.65 1.62 4.26
N VAL A 17 -16.03 1.58 3.08
CA VAL A 17 -16.76 1.61 1.80
C VAL A 17 -17.63 0.36 1.64
N SER A 18 -17.10 -0.82 1.92
CA SER A 18 -17.85 -2.09 1.86
C SER A 18 -19.07 -2.07 2.79
N ALA A 19 -18.93 -1.57 4.02
CA ALA A 19 -20.04 -1.46 4.96
C ALA A 19 -21.14 -0.50 4.46
N LYS A 20 -20.75 0.63 3.85
CA LYS A 20 -21.70 1.60 3.28
C LYS A 20 -22.47 1.00 2.11
N ILE A 21 -21.80 0.23 1.25
CA ILE A 21 -22.45 -0.49 0.13
C ILE A 21 -23.42 -1.54 0.67
N ALA A 22 -23.00 -2.39 1.62
CA ALA A 22 -23.88 -3.40 2.21
C ALA A 22 -25.12 -2.79 2.89
N GLY A 23 -24.99 -1.60 3.49
CA GLY A 23 -26.07 -0.87 4.12
C GLY A 23 -27.19 -0.45 3.16
N VAL A 24 -26.88 -0.14 1.90
CA VAL A 24 -27.85 0.34 0.90
C VAL A 24 -28.36 -0.75 -0.05
N VAL A 25 -27.82 -1.97 0.03
CA VAL A 25 -28.21 -3.07 -0.84
C VAL A 25 -29.46 -3.79 -0.31
N PRO A 26 -30.48 -4.06 -1.16
CA PRO A 26 -31.67 -4.82 -0.79
C PRO A 26 -31.34 -6.22 -0.26
N ALA A 27 -32.14 -6.72 0.70
CA ALA A 27 -31.91 -7.99 1.40
C ALA A 27 -31.57 -9.21 0.51
N PRO A 28 -32.19 -9.41 -0.68
CA PRO A 28 -31.87 -10.55 -1.55
C PRO A 28 -30.44 -10.51 -2.13
N LEU A 29 -29.86 -9.31 -2.29
CA LEU A 29 -28.55 -9.10 -2.90
C LEU A 29 -27.42 -9.02 -1.86
N ARG A 30 -27.74 -8.82 -0.57
CA ARG A 30 -26.76 -8.85 0.53
C ARG A 30 -26.09 -10.21 0.65
N GLN A 31 -26.86 -11.30 0.56
CA GLN A 31 -26.32 -12.66 0.63
C GLN A 31 -25.35 -12.97 -0.52
N THR A 32 -25.57 -12.39 -1.70
CA THR A 32 -24.66 -12.54 -2.85
C THR A 32 -23.37 -11.75 -2.67
N LEU A 33 -23.40 -10.60 -2.00
CA LEU A 33 -22.20 -9.82 -1.65
C LEU A 33 -21.37 -10.51 -0.56
N ASP A 34 -22.03 -11.08 0.46
CA ASP A 34 -21.36 -11.85 1.51
C ASP A 34 -20.74 -13.14 0.94
N ALA A 35 -21.42 -13.81 -0.01
CA ALA A 35 -20.94 -15.03 -0.65
C ALA A 35 -19.84 -14.78 -1.71
N ASN A 36 -19.86 -13.63 -2.38
CA ASN A 36 -18.81 -13.19 -3.32
C ASN A 36 -17.75 -12.32 -2.64
N ALA A 37 -17.54 -12.49 -1.34
CA ALA A 37 -16.38 -11.93 -0.66
C ALA A 37 -15.15 -12.38 -1.43
N LEU A 38 -14.49 -11.43 -2.11
CA LEU A 38 -13.35 -11.66 -2.98
C LEU A 38 -12.27 -12.44 -2.21
N HIS A 39 -12.27 -13.78 -2.33
CA HIS A 39 -11.35 -14.63 -1.61
C HIS A 39 -9.95 -14.45 -2.21
N ALA A 40 -9.16 -13.59 -1.60
CA ALA A 40 -7.77 -13.39 -1.99
C ALA A 40 -6.91 -14.50 -1.39
N TRP A 41 -6.67 -15.57 -2.17
CA TRP A 41 -5.79 -16.68 -1.78
C TRP A 41 -4.31 -16.24 -1.69
N GLY A 42 -3.61 -16.68 -0.63
CA GLY A 42 -2.18 -16.46 -0.37
C GLY A 42 -1.89 -15.64 0.91
N PHE A 43 -0.65 -15.67 1.38
CA PHE A 43 -0.23 -15.00 2.61
C PHE A 43 -0.34 -13.47 2.48
N ALA A 44 -0.82 -12.80 3.53
CA ALA A 44 -0.71 -11.35 3.63
C ALA A 44 0.77 -10.98 3.54
N ALA A 45 1.11 -9.92 2.80
CA ALA A 45 2.44 -9.35 2.90
C ALA A 45 2.74 -9.13 4.39
N PRO A 46 3.91 -9.55 4.90
CA PRO A 46 4.31 -9.20 6.25
C PRO A 46 4.04 -7.71 6.43
N SER A 47 3.36 -7.32 7.51
CA SER A 47 3.24 -5.90 7.82
C SER A 47 4.65 -5.33 7.70
N ALA A 48 4.85 -4.33 6.85
CA ALA A 48 6.14 -3.67 6.73
C ALA A 48 6.36 -2.94 8.06
N GLY A 49 6.75 -3.66 9.11
CA GLY A 49 6.94 -3.13 10.46
C GLY A 49 8.03 -2.07 10.51
N ALA A 50 8.74 -1.84 9.40
CA ALA A 50 9.75 -0.81 9.23
C ALA A 50 9.25 0.44 8.49
N ILE A 51 8.13 0.42 7.73
CA ILE A 51 7.75 1.54 6.85
C ILE A 51 6.24 1.82 6.93
N ASP A 52 5.88 3.01 7.39
CA ASP A 52 4.51 3.52 7.36
C ASP A 52 4.10 3.89 5.92
N LEU A 53 3.26 3.06 5.29
CA LEU A 53 2.78 3.29 3.93
C LEU A 53 1.79 4.47 3.83
N ALA A 54 1.14 4.85 4.93
CA ALA A 54 0.31 6.05 4.97
C ALA A 54 1.16 7.32 4.89
N LEU A 55 2.33 7.35 5.55
CA LEU A 55 3.34 8.40 5.41
C LEU A 55 3.79 8.51 3.95
N VAL A 56 4.13 7.39 3.30
CA VAL A 56 4.53 7.39 1.89
C VAL A 56 3.44 7.95 1.00
N ARG A 57 2.18 7.52 1.18
CA ARG A 57 1.04 8.05 0.42
C ARG A 57 0.82 9.55 0.66
N ARG A 58 1.11 10.05 1.87
CA ARG A 58 1.03 11.48 2.19
C ARG A 58 2.13 12.26 1.49
N ALA A 59 3.38 11.81 1.59
CA ALA A 59 4.51 12.44 0.90
C ALA A 59 4.32 12.50 -0.62
N ILE A 60 3.71 11.49 -1.23
CA ILE A 60 3.34 11.55 -2.66
C ILE A 60 2.31 12.65 -2.94
N ARG A 61 1.25 12.76 -2.12
CA ARG A 61 0.20 13.78 -2.31
C ARG A 61 0.68 15.20 -2.05
N ASP A 62 1.55 15.36 -1.07
CA ASP A 62 2.03 16.65 -0.59
C ASP A 62 3.35 17.05 -1.27
N GLU A 63 3.81 16.25 -2.25
CA GLU A 63 5.04 16.43 -3.03
C GLU A 63 6.32 16.56 -2.17
N GLU A 64 6.32 15.90 -1.01
CA GLU A 64 7.42 15.92 -0.05
C GLU A 64 8.49 14.87 -0.36
N LYS A 65 9.75 15.22 -0.05
CA LYS A 65 10.86 14.26 -0.14
C LYS A 65 10.84 13.30 1.04
N LEU A 66 11.32 12.08 0.81
CA LEU A 66 11.52 11.08 1.86
C LEU A 66 13.01 10.77 2.00
N ASP A 67 13.50 10.76 3.23
CA ASP A 67 14.79 10.17 3.59
C ASP A 67 14.55 8.72 4.06
N LEU A 68 15.34 7.79 3.56
CA LEU A 68 15.20 6.37 3.89
C LEU A 68 16.55 5.65 3.97
N SER A 69 16.67 4.80 4.99
CA SER A 69 17.71 3.78 5.06
C SER A 69 17.37 2.65 4.07
N TYR A 70 18.16 2.54 3.01
CA TYR A 70 18.01 1.57 1.93
C TYR A 70 19.03 0.45 2.03
N ARG A 71 18.62 -0.78 1.75
CA ARG A 71 19.51 -1.91 1.54
C ARG A 71 19.32 -2.47 0.13
N ASP A 72 20.40 -2.60 -0.62
CA ASP A 72 20.36 -3.16 -1.97
C ASP A 72 20.37 -4.70 -1.98
N GLU A 73 20.30 -5.31 -3.18
CA GLU A 73 20.27 -6.75 -3.36
C GLU A 73 21.54 -7.47 -2.86
N ALA A 74 22.67 -6.76 -2.77
CA ALA A 74 23.92 -7.27 -2.21
C ALA A 74 24.01 -7.05 -0.69
N GLY A 75 22.96 -6.51 -0.05
CA GLY A 75 22.93 -6.25 1.37
C GLY A 75 23.62 -4.95 1.79
N ARG A 76 24.07 -4.11 0.84
CA ARG A 76 24.78 -2.86 1.16
C ARG A 76 23.78 -1.79 1.61
N ALA A 77 24.07 -1.18 2.77
CA ALA A 77 23.26 -0.12 3.33
C ALA A 77 23.65 1.25 2.73
N SER A 78 22.65 2.11 2.52
CA SER A 78 22.82 3.49 2.04
C SER A 78 21.67 4.35 2.56
N GLU A 79 21.88 5.64 2.79
CA GLU A 79 20.79 6.60 2.99
C GLU A 79 20.40 7.23 1.65
N ARG A 80 19.11 7.43 1.41
CA ARG A 80 18.61 7.93 0.13
C ARG A 80 17.54 8.99 0.36
N LEU A 81 17.83 10.18 -0.16
CA LEU A 81 16.80 11.19 -0.38
C LEU A 81 16.09 10.90 -1.70
N ILE A 82 14.79 10.66 -1.63
CA ILE A 82 13.95 10.35 -2.80
C ILE A 82 12.79 11.34 -2.94
N ARG A 83 12.36 11.57 -4.18
CA ARG A 83 11.10 12.24 -4.51
C ARG A 83 10.09 11.17 -4.94
N PRO A 84 9.15 10.77 -4.07
CA PRO A 84 8.23 9.67 -4.36
C PRO A 84 7.18 10.09 -5.39
N ILE A 85 6.87 9.19 -6.32
CA ILE A 85 5.97 9.43 -7.45
C ILE A 85 4.74 8.51 -7.34
N ALA A 86 4.95 7.24 -7.00
CA ALA A 86 3.87 6.28 -6.87
C ALA A 86 4.19 5.20 -5.83
N LEU A 87 3.13 4.61 -5.27
CA LEU A 87 3.18 3.43 -4.43
C LEU A 87 2.37 2.31 -5.09
N ILE A 88 3.05 1.21 -5.43
CA ILE A 88 2.45 0.07 -6.12
C ILE A 88 2.36 -1.11 -5.16
N TYR A 89 1.17 -1.69 -5.06
CA TYR A 89 0.92 -2.86 -4.23
C TYR A 89 0.92 -4.14 -5.05
N TYR A 90 1.85 -5.03 -4.74
CA TYR A 90 1.85 -6.42 -5.19
C TYR A 90 1.27 -7.32 -4.11
N ALA A 91 1.09 -8.61 -4.43
CA ALA A 91 0.48 -9.57 -3.53
C ALA A 91 1.25 -9.77 -2.21
N GLU A 92 2.57 -9.55 -2.23
CA GLU A 92 3.49 -9.81 -1.11
C GLU A 92 4.40 -8.61 -0.77
N THR A 93 4.45 -7.58 -1.62
CA THR A 93 5.34 -6.43 -1.45
C THR A 93 4.63 -5.13 -1.80
N ALA A 94 5.15 -4.02 -1.27
CA ALA A 94 4.81 -2.68 -1.71
C ALA A 94 6.07 -2.02 -2.28
N ASN A 95 5.96 -1.44 -3.47
CA ASN A 95 7.08 -0.83 -4.19
C ASN A 95 6.88 0.68 -4.28
N ILE A 96 7.88 1.44 -3.85
CA ILE A 96 7.92 2.90 -4.03
C ILE A 96 8.62 3.20 -5.35
N VAL A 97 7.92 3.87 -6.26
CA VAL A 97 8.50 4.46 -7.47
C VAL A 97 8.91 5.88 -7.14
N ALA A 98 10.19 6.21 -7.30
CA ALA A 98 10.72 7.51 -6.91
C ALA A 98 11.96 7.90 -7.70
N TRP A 99 12.20 9.20 -7.78
CA TRP A 99 13.49 9.73 -8.20
C TRP A 99 14.47 9.74 -7.03
N CYS A 100 15.62 9.08 -7.15
CA CYS A 100 16.66 9.09 -6.14
C CYS A 100 17.72 10.15 -6.46
N GLU A 101 17.91 11.11 -5.56
CA GLU A 101 18.80 12.26 -5.83
C GLU A 101 20.29 11.87 -5.90
N LEU A 102 20.66 10.72 -5.32
CA LEU A 102 22.01 10.16 -5.45
C LEU A 102 22.30 9.62 -6.86
N ARG A 103 21.28 9.26 -7.63
CA ARG A 103 21.46 8.57 -8.92
C ARG A 103 21.56 9.53 -10.09
N GLN A 104 21.80 10.84 -9.88
CA GLN A 104 21.87 11.91 -10.89
C GLN A 104 22.14 11.40 -12.31
N ALA A 105 21.07 11.02 -13.00
CA ALA A 105 21.11 10.48 -14.34
C ALA A 105 20.12 11.30 -15.13
N ILE A 106 20.66 12.32 -15.81
CA ILE A 106 19.96 13.02 -16.90
C ILE A 106 19.81 12.02 -18.04
#